data_AF-A0A224XMW8-F1
#
_entry.id   AF-A0A224XMW8-F1
#
_cell.length_a   1.000
_cell.length_b   1.000
_cell.length_c   1.000
_cell.angle_alpha   90.00
_cell.angle_beta   90.00
_cell.angle_gamma   90.00
#
_symmetry.space_group_name_H-M   'P 1'
#
loop_
_entity.id
_entity.type
_entity.pdbx_description
1 polymer ?
#
loop_
_entity_poly.entity_id
_entity_poly.type
_entity_poly.pdbx_seq_one_letter_code
_entity_poly.pdbx_strand_id
1 'polypeptide(L)'
;EIENKKNEIRMRREALIKKRDELKAVLSTADVHRQQLSDTVNAYNESVSNKARFIANISNSIKYKEQYLNNLKKGMDQLSVFASWMPELIQEIKLAGSKGKFEQMPRGPLGYYMKVNEKDWGPAIESFFGGKSLRSFCVHSGRDYKVLDSIFEKLNIPKKLRPPITISKFLPQVHNVRRFETRTEKYRSLLHGLNISDPVVANSVIDQWQVERILLIPTNAEAYPLMENINNVPVNCQRVLTKTGDTFFPQPNYKSYSGNVSEQTRFLQVNPEEIIRLTEEELGSKKGEFKRQQEEINELDKKLKNARVGLNEAEKEVKKLNTHLANCDVKLIETEQENVPEDFDVDILSEDLKHWKSNLNSCEKSIKEIEQTKEILTEKAKDLKYKMNQFGDKKKEISAKLLETEKELTRVKNEHRKVNDNHDHYTTLLKSEESKTEAHRLKLEELSKEHLEAKKDAIKACAERIENPRSLEELKEKKTDLRRMVN
;
A
#
# COMPACT_ATOMS: atom_id res chain seq x y z
N GLU A 1 -11.85 86.07 26.11
CA GLU A 1 -10.88 85.12 26.71
C GLU A 1 -11.43 83.69 26.76
N ILE A 2 -12.66 83.51 27.24
CA ILE A 2 -13.39 82.21 27.24
C ILE A 2 -13.63 81.67 25.82
N GLU A 3 -14.08 82.51 24.89
CA GLU A 3 -14.28 82.17 23.47
C GLU A 3 -12.99 81.65 22.78
N ASN A 4 -11.85 82.27 23.09
CA ASN A 4 -10.55 81.85 22.54
C ASN A 4 -10.13 80.49 23.09
N LYS A 5 -10.31 80.24 24.39
CA LYS A 5 -10.06 78.92 25.00
C LYS A 5 -10.95 77.82 24.42
N LYS A 6 -12.24 78.11 24.18
CA LYS A 6 -13.16 77.15 23.54
C LYS A 6 -12.75 76.81 22.11
N ASN A 7 -12.41 77.82 21.30
CA ASN A 7 -11.93 77.60 19.94
C ASN A 7 -10.61 76.81 19.91
N GLU A 8 -9.72 77.05 20.88
CA GLU A 8 -8.44 76.33 21.00
C GLU A 8 -8.64 74.85 21.34
N ILE A 9 -9.53 74.53 22.29
CA ILE A 9 -9.91 73.14 22.64
C ILE A 9 -10.59 72.44 21.46
N ARG A 10 -11.49 73.13 20.74
CA ARG A 10 -12.18 72.59 19.56
C ARG A 10 -11.21 72.26 18.43
N MET A 11 -10.30 73.18 18.10
CA MET A 11 -9.27 72.95 17.08
C MET A 11 -8.33 71.80 17.46
N ARG A 12 -7.96 71.70 18.74
CA ARG A 12 -7.11 70.61 19.25
C ARG A 12 -7.80 69.25 19.15
N ARG A 13 -9.10 69.19 19.44
CA ARG A 13 -9.92 67.98 19.31
C ARG A 13 -10.06 67.54 17.86
N GLU A 14 -10.39 68.44 16.94
CA GLU A 14 -10.48 68.13 15.50
C GLU A 14 -9.14 67.65 14.94
N ALA A 15 -8.03 68.26 15.36
CA ALA A 15 -6.70 67.80 14.98
C ALA A 15 -6.38 66.38 15.50
N LEU A 16 -6.78 66.06 16.73
CA LEU A 16 -6.61 64.72 17.30
C LEU A 16 -7.50 63.66 16.63
N ILE A 17 -8.73 64.02 16.25
CA ILE A 17 -9.64 63.11 15.51
C ILE A 17 -9.07 62.80 14.13
N LYS A 18 -8.65 63.82 13.37
CA LYS A 18 -7.99 63.60 12.07
C LYS A 18 -6.77 62.69 12.20
N LYS A 19 -5.91 62.95 13.19
CA LYS A 19 -4.73 62.14 13.45
C LYS A 19 -5.06 60.69 13.83
N ARG A 20 -6.13 60.46 14.60
CA ARG A 20 -6.63 59.12 14.94
C ARG A 20 -7.12 58.39 13.70
N ASP A 21 -7.88 59.05 12.84
CA ASP A 21 -8.46 58.43 11.64
C ASP A 21 -7.38 58.11 10.59
N GLU A 22 -6.38 58.98 10.46
CA GLU A 22 -5.15 58.70 9.69
C GLU A 22 -4.40 57.48 10.25
N LEU A 23 -4.19 57.42 11.57
CA LEU A 23 -3.53 56.27 12.22
C LEU A 23 -4.33 54.97 12.06
N LYS A 24 -5.67 55.02 12.11
CA LYS A 24 -6.54 53.86 11.84
C LYS A 24 -6.40 53.36 10.41
N ALA A 25 -6.35 54.26 9.44
CA ALA A 25 -6.17 53.90 8.03
C ALA A 25 -4.80 53.23 7.82
N VAL A 26 -3.73 53.81 8.36
CA VAL A 26 -2.37 53.25 8.28
C VAL A 26 -2.27 51.90 8.99
N LEU A 27 -2.90 51.75 10.17
CA LEU A 27 -2.96 50.48 10.90
C LEU A 27 -3.65 49.38 10.09
N SER A 28 -4.79 49.70 9.46
CA SER A 28 -5.52 48.75 8.61
C SER A 28 -4.65 48.23 7.45
N THR A 29 -3.93 49.14 6.77
CA THR A 29 -3.00 48.75 5.70
C THR A 29 -1.83 47.91 6.23
N ALA A 30 -1.28 48.27 7.39
CA ALA A 30 -0.19 47.53 8.02
C ALA A 30 -0.61 46.11 8.48
N ASP A 31 -1.84 45.94 8.97
CA ASP A 31 -2.37 44.64 9.37
C ASP A 31 -2.64 43.72 8.17
N VAL A 32 -3.13 44.26 7.05
CA VAL A 32 -3.27 43.50 5.80
C VAL A 32 -1.89 43.01 5.31
N HIS A 33 -0.88 43.88 5.33
CA HIS A 33 0.49 43.52 4.97
C HIS A 33 1.07 42.44 5.90
N ARG A 34 0.86 42.57 7.21
CA ARG A 34 1.23 41.55 8.21
C ARG A 34 0.56 40.20 7.91
N GLN A 35 -0.72 40.20 7.57
CA GLN A 35 -1.45 38.97 7.25
C GLN A 35 -0.90 38.31 5.98
N GLN A 36 -0.65 39.08 4.92
CA GLN A 36 -0.05 38.56 3.68
C GLN A 36 1.32 37.93 3.91
N LEU A 37 2.16 38.55 4.76
CA LEU A 37 3.46 37.99 5.15
C LEU A 37 3.31 36.71 5.98
N SER A 38 2.34 36.67 6.90
CA SER A 38 2.01 35.47 7.68
C SER A 38 1.59 34.31 6.79
N ASP A 39 0.71 34.56 5.82
CA ASP A 39 0.25 33.55 4.86
C ASP A 39 1.41 33.05 3.97
N THR A 40 2.30 33.97 3.56
CA THR A 40 3.52 33.63 2.81
C THR A 40 4.47 32.75 3.61
N VAL A 41 4.69 33.05 4.91
CA VAL A 41 5.51 32.22 5.80
C VAL A 41 4.90 30.83 5.98
N ASN A 42 3.57 30.74 6.12
CA ASN A 42 2.87 29.46 6.23
C ASN A 42 3.02 28.62 4.96
N ALA A 43 2.84 29.22 3.78
CA ALA A 43 3.03 28.55 2.50
C ALA A 43 4.48 28.05 2.31
N TYR A 44 5.48 28.84 2.70
CA TYR A 44 6.87 28.40 2.65
C TYR A 44 7.18 27.29 3.65
N ASN A 45 6.65 27.35 4.88
CA ASN A 45 6.80 26.27 5.86
C ASN A 45 6.22 24.95 5.34
N GLU A 46 5.04 24.98 4.72
CA GLU A 46 4.40 23.80 4.13
C GLU A 46 5.24 23.23 2.96
N SER A 47 5.72 24.09 2.07
CA SER A 47 6.59 23.70 0.96
C SER A 47 7.91 23.05 1.43
N VAL A 48 8.55 23.64 2.44
CA VAL A 48 9.77 23.08 3.05
C VAL A 48 9.49 21.72 3.70
N SER A 49 8.40 21.60 4.47
CA SER A 49 8.00 20.33 5.09
C SER A 49 7.74 19.23 4.05
N ASN A 50 7.01 19.55 2.97
CA ASN A 50 6.72 18.59 1.90
C ASN A 50 7.98 18.15 1.15
N LYS A 51 8.86 19.10 0.81
CA LYS A 51 10.15 18.77 0.18
C LYS A 51 11.07 17.99 1.13
N ALA A 52 11.09 18.31 2.42
CA ALA A 52 11.91 17.59 3.40
C ALA A 52 11.49 16.11 3.51
N ARG A 53 10.18 15.81 3.47
CA ARG A 53 9.67 14.44 3.38
C ARG A 53 10.11 13.75 2.09
N PHE A 54 10.06 14.45 0.96
CA PHE A 54 10.51 13.92 -0.33
C PHE A 54 12.01 13.58 -0.32
N ILE A 55 12.85 14.47 0.24
CA ILE A 55 14.29 14.22 0.42
C ILE A 55 14.54 13.03 1.33
N ALA A 56 13.81 12.90 2.44
CA ALA A 56 13.94 11.75 3.32
C ALA A 56 13.62 10.44 2.60
N ASN A 57 12.59 10.42 1.75
CA ASN A 57 12.24 9.27 0.93
C ASN A 57 13.34 8.93 -0.09
N ILE A 58 13.89 9.92 -0.79
CA ILE A 58 15.02 9.72 -1.71
C ILE A 58 16.25 9.21 -0.95
N SER A 59 16.57 9.79 0.20
CA SER A 59 17.71 9.37 1.04
C SER A 59 17.59 7.91 1.47
N ASN A 60 16.40 7.50 1.92
CA ASN A 60 16.14 6.10 2.25
C ASN A 60 16.30 5.21 1.01
N SER A 61 15.76 5.62 -0.15
CA SER A 61 15.92 4.89 -1.42
C SER A 61 17.40 4.72 -1.81
N ILE A 62 18.21 5.78 -1.67
CA ILE A 62 19.67 5.75 -1.89
C ILE A 62 20.32 4.74 -0.94
N LYS A 63 20.06 4.82 0.36
CA LYS A 63 20.62 3.87 1.35
C LYS A 63 20.28 2.42 1.02
N TYR A 64 19.03 2.14 0.65
CA TYR A 64 18.62 0.79 0.25
C TYR A 64 19.37 0.31 -1.00
N LYS A 65 19.51 1.18 -2.01
CA LYS A 65 20.26 0.85 -3.24
C LYS A 65 21.75 0.68 -3.00
N GLU A 66 22.35 1.49 -2.12
CA GLU A 66 23.76 1.35 -1.72
C GLU A 66 24.02 0.03 -1.01
N GLN A 67 23.15 -0.35 -0.07
CA GLN A 67 23.22 -1.65 0.60
C GLN A 67 23.07 -2.79 -0.41
N TYR A 68 22.11 -2.67 -1.33
CA TYR A 68 21.90 -3.65 -2.39
C TYR A 68 23.13 -3.78 -3.31
N LEU A 69 23.68 -2.67 -3.78
CA LEU A 69 24.89 -2.64 -4.60
C LEU A 69 26.09 -3.26 -3.88
N ASN A 70 26.27 -2.95 -2.60
CA ASN A 70 27.35 -3.53 -1.80
C ASN A 70 27.18 -5.06 -1.67
N ASN A 71 25.94 -5.54 -1.51
CA ASN A 71 25.65 -6.97 -1.45
C ASN A 71 25.92 -7.65 -2.80
N LEU A 72 25.55 -7.02 -3.92
CA LEU A 72 25.87 -7.51 -5.27
C LEU A 72 27.38 -7.58 -5.51
N LYS A 73 28.14 -6.55 -5.12
CA LYS A 73 29.60 -6.53 -5.27
C LYS A 73 30.30 -7.60 -4.42
N LYS A 74 29.77 -7.86 -3.22
CA LYS A 74 30.32 -8.89 -2.32
C LYS A 74 30.03 -10.30 -2.79
N GLY A 75 28.87 -10.53 -3.41
CA GLY A 75 28.50 -11.82 -3.98
C GLY A 75 28.43 -11.72 -5.49
N MET A 76 29.57 -11.87 -6.18
CA MET A 76 29.64 -11.92 -7.65
C MET A 76 28.89 -13.11 -8.29
N ASP A 77 28.11 -13.86 -7.51
CA ASP A 77 27.25 -14.92 -7.98
C ASP A 77 25.90 -14.35 -8.45
N GLN A 78 25.39 -14.86 -9.58
CA GLN A 78 24.10 -14.47 -10.18
C GLN A 78 22.93 -14.65 -9.20
N LEU A 79 23.09 -15.54 -8.22
CA LEU A 79 22.11 -15.82 -7.17
C LEU A 79 21.88 -14.63 -6.20
N SER A 80 22.88 -13.76 -6.00
CA SER A 80 22.79 -12.60 -5.09
C SER A 80 21.76 -11.57 -5.53
N VAL A 81 21.43 -11.56 -6.82
CA VAL A 81 20.40 -10.69 -7.43
C VAL A 81 19.02 -10.99 -6.85
N PHE A 82 18.74 -12.26 -6.54
CA PHE A 82 17.46 -12.69 -6.01
C PHE A 82 17.30 -12.34 -4.53
N ALA A 83 18.34 -12.53 -3.71
CA ALA A 83 18.40 -12.01 -2.35
C ALA A 83 19.84 -12.08 -1.85
N SER A 84 20.20 -11.23 -0.87
CA SER A 84 21.54 -11.25 -0.27
C SER A 84 21.89 -12.58 0.41
N TRP A 85 20.90 -13.27 0.98
CA TRP A 85 21.04 -14.59 1.62
C TRP A 85 20.83 -15.77 0.65
N MET A 86 20.51 -15.51 -0.62
CA MET A 86 20.18 -16.56 -1.59
C MET A 86 21.36 -17.52 -1.87
N PRO A 87 22.61 -17.06 -2.05
CA PRO A 87 23.73 -17.96 -2.28
C PRO A 87 23.94 -18.96 -1.13
N GLU A 88 23.83 -18.47 0.12
CA GLU A 88 23.96 -19.28 1.33
C GLU A 88 22.82 -20.30 1.44
N LEU A 89 21.59 -19.91 1.11
CA LEU A 89 20.45 -20.82 1.02
C LEU A 89 20.69 -21.95 0.02
N ILE A 90 21.15 -21.63 -1.19
CA ILE A 90 21.44 -22.64 -2.22
C ILE A 90 22.56 -23.58 -1.77
N GLN A 91 23.57 -23.07 -1.06
CA GLN A 91 24.63 -23.89 -0.49
C GLN A 91 24.09 -24.87 0.58
N GLU A 92 23.25 -24.39 1.49
CA GLU A 92 22.63 -25.23 2.52
C GLU A 92 21.67 -26.29 1.92
N ILE A 93 20.94 -25.93 0.87
CA ILE A 93 20.13 -26.87 0.10
C ILE A 93 21.00 -27.98 -0.52
N LYS A 94 22.13 -27.61 -1.16
CA LYS A 94 23.08 -28.59 -1.72
C LYS A 94 23.66 -29.50 -0.65
N LEU A 95 23.99 -28.96 0.54
CA LEU A 95 24.50 -29.73 1.68
C LEU A 95 23.45 -30.68 2.28
N ALA A 96 22.19 -30.26 2.36
CA ALA A 96 21.10 -31.13 2.80
C ALA A 96 20.81 -32.22 1.76
N GLY A 97 20.93 -31.89 0.47
CA GLY A 97 20.85 -32.82 -0.65
C GLY A 97 21.92 -33.91 -0.63
N SER A 98 23.19 -33.54 -0.43
CA SER A 98 24.28 -34.51 -0.34
C SER A 98 24.16 -35.45 0.87
N LYS A 99 23.43 -35.03 1.91
CA LYS A 99 23.07 -35.86 3.07
C LYS A 99 21.82 -36.72 2.85
N GLY A 100 21.25 -36.72 1.64
CA GLY A 100 20.06 -37.52 1.30
C GLY A 100 18.79 -37.09 2.05
N LYS A 101 18.71 -35.83 2.53
CA LYS A 101 17.54 -35.36 3.29
C LYS A 101 16.31 -35.08 2.43
N PHE A 102 16.53 -34.80 1.13
CA PHE A 102 15.47 -34.55 0.17
C PHE A 102 15.15 -35.81 -0.63
N GLU A 103 13.87 -36.05 -0.90
CA GLU A 103 13.43 -37.05 -1.88
C GLU A 103 13.86 -36.64 -3.28
N GLN A 104 13.65 -35.35 -3.62
CA GLN A 104 14.17 -34.72 -4.82
C GLN A 104 14.67 -33.32 -4.51
N MET A 105 15.78 -32.94 -5.15
CA MET A 105 16.40 -31.64 -4.91
C MET A 105 15.46 -30.49 -5.31
N PRO A 106 15.15 -29.53 -4.42
CA PRO A 106 14.28 -28.42 -4.75
C PRO A 106 14.86 -27.58 -5.91
N ARG A 107 13.98 -27.05 -6.76
CA ARG A 107 14.34 -26.28 -7.95
C ARG A 107 14.01 -24.81 -7.75
N GLY A 108 15.03 -23.97 -7.67
CA GLY A 108 14.86 -22.52 -7.62
C GLY A 108 16.17 -21.77 -7.36
N PRO A 109 16.12 -20.43 -7.31
CA PRO A 109 14.95 -19.60 -7.60
C PRO A 109 14.52 -19.72 -9.09
N LEU A 110 13.22 -19.66 -9.41
CA LEU A 110 12.75 -19.93 -10.79
C LEU A 110 13.43 -19.05 -11.84
N GLY A 111 13.62 -17.76 -11.54
CA GLY A 111 14.24 -16.81 -12.46
C GLY A 111 15.68 -17.18 -12.84
N TYR A 112 16.39 -17.97 -12.03
CA TYR A 112 17.73 -18.45 -12.37
C TYR A 112 17.74 -19.43 -13.56
N TYR A 113 16.65 -20.19 -13.74
CA TYR A 113 16.51 -21.17 -14.82
C TYR A 113 15.88 -20.59 -16.08
N MET A 114 15.41 -19.34 -16.02
CA MET A 114 14.68 -18.65 -17.07
C MET A 114 15.58 -17.60 -17.75
N LYS A 115 15.61 -17.59 -19.07
CA LYS A 115 16.28 -16.55 -19.87
C LYS A 115 15.29 -15.99 -20.89
N VAL A 116 15.43 -14.72 -21.21
CA VAL A 116 14.60 -14.08 -22.23
C VAL A 116 15.32 -14.16 -23.57
N ASN A 117 14.61 -14.58 -24.61
CA ASN A 117 15.18 -14.73 -25.95
C ASN A 117 15.49 -13.38 -26.61
N GLU A 118 14.62 -12.40 -26.43
CA GLU A 118 14.75 -11.04 -26.95
C GLU A 118 14.90 -10.04 -25.79
N LYS A 119 16.09 -9.43 -25.65
CA LYS A 119 16.43 -8.57 -24.51
C LYS A 119 15.42 -7.43 -24.28
N ASP A 120 14.87 -6.86 -25.35
CA ASP A 120 13.86 -5.80 -25.31
C ASP A 120 12.59 -6.18 -24.51
N TRP A 121 12.25 -7.47 -24.47
CA TRP A 121 11.08 -7.97 -23.74
C TRP A 121 11.36 -8.23 -22.27
N GLY A 122 12.63 -8.24 -21.87
CA GLY A 122 13.04 -8.57 -20.50
C GLY A 122 12.32 -7.76 -19.43
N PRO A 123 12.22 -6.42 -19.52
CA PRO A 123 11.58 -5.62 -18.49
C PRO A 123 10.08 -5.92 -18.36
N ALA A 124 9.37 -6.09 -19.48
CA ALA A 124 7.95 -6.42 -19.50
C ALA A 124 7.67 -7.82 -18.91
N ILE A 125 8.48 -8.81 -19.31
CA ILE A 125 8.37 -10.19 -18.84
C ILE A 125 8.70 -10.28 -17.34
N GLU A 126 9.70 -9.56 -16.89
CA GLU A 126 10.07 -9.52 -15.47
C GLU A 126 8.99 -8.86 -14.61
N SER A 127 8.42 -7.75 -15.10
CA SER A 127 7.28 -7.08 -14.45
C SER A 127 6.06 -8.01 -14.37
N PHE A 128 5.79 -8.75 -15.45
CA PHE A 128 4.71 -9.73 -15.52
C PHE A 128 4.81 -10.83 -14.44
N PHE A 129 5.98 -11.46 -14.29
CA PHE A 129 6.16 -12.49 -13.25
C PHE A 129 6.21 -11.86 -11.85
N GLY A 130 6.85 -10.71 -11.75
CA GLY A 130 7.15 -10.01 -10.50
C GLY A 130 8.29 -10.68 -9.73
N GLY A 131 9.05 -9.85 -9.00
CA GLY A 131 10.22 -10.33 -8.26
C GLY A 131 9.93 -11.39 -7.20
N LYS A 132 8.72 -11.43 -6.63
CA LYS A 132 8.34 -12.47 -5.65
C LYS A 132 8.25 -13.85 -6.29
N SER A 133 7.67 -13.93 -7.49
CA SER A 133 7.53 -15.18 -8.25
C SER A 133 8.87 -15.67 -8.78
N LEU A 134 9.71 -14.77 -9.29
CA LEU A 134 11.03 -15.14 -9.81
C LEU A 134 11.98 -15.69 -8.73
N ARG A 135 11.75 -15.33 -7.46
CA ARG A 135 12.47 -15.88 -6.30
C ARG A 135 11.91 -17.21 -5.80
N SER A 136 10.79 -17.68 -6.33
CA SER A 136 10.10 -18.87 -5.81
C SER A 136 10.87 -20.18 -6.09
N PHE A 137 10.52 -21.23 -5.37
CA PHE A 137 11.09 -22.56 -5.51
C PHE A 137 10.00 -23.60 -5.74
N CYS A 138 10.31 -24.63 -6.51
CA CYS A 138 9.53 -25.85 -6.62
C CYS A 138 10.11 -26.94 -5.71
N VAL A 139 9.25 -27.64 -4.98
CA VAL A 139 9.60 -28.80 -4.15
C VAL A 139 8.75 -29.99 -4.56
N HIS A 140 9.32 -31.20 -4.48
CA HIS A 140 8.65 -32.41 -4.98
C HIS A 140 7.50 -32.87 -4.09
N SER A 141 7.66 -32.73 -2.77
CA SER A 141 6.70 -33.22 -1.79
C SER A 141 6.61 -32.33 -0.55
N GLY A 142 5.59 -32.55 0.27
CA GLY A 142 5.45 -31.88 1.57
C GLY A 142 6.56 -32.24 2.55
N ARG A 143 7.25 -33.39 2.38
CA ARG A 143 8.42 -33.75 3.17
C ARG A 143 9.61 -32.85 2.79
N ASP A 144 9.86 -32.69 1.50
CA ASP A 144 10.92 -31.80 1.02
C ASP A 144 10.67 -30.34 1.41
N TYR A 145 9.41 -29.91 1.41
CA TYR A 145 9.03 -28.60 1.95
C TYR A 145 9.45 -28.43 3.42
N LYS A 146 9.19 -29.42 4.29
CA LYS A 146 9.58 -29.36 5.71
C LYS A 146 11.10 -29.27 5.88
N VAL A 147 11.86 -29.98 5.05
CA VAL A 147 13.33 -29.89 5.07
C VAL A 147 13.78 -28.50 4.64
N LEU A 148 13.21 -27.95 3.56
CA LEU A 148 13.53 -26.60 3.11
C LEU A 148 13.13 -25.53 4.15
N ASP A 149 11.98 -25.67 4.81
CA ASP A 149 11.54 -24.77 5.87
C ASP A 149 12.49 -24.81 7.08
N SER A 150 13.02 -25.98 7.44
CA SER A 150 14.05 -26.09 8.47
C SER A 150 15.36 -25.35 8.11
N ILE A 151 15.70 -25.28 6.82
CA ILE A 151 16.85 -24.51 6.33
C ILE A 151 16.54 -23.01 6.43
N PHE A 152 15.32 -22.57 6.12
CA PHE A 152 14.92 -21.18 6.32
C PHE A 152 15.03 -20.73 7.78
N GLU A 153 14.63 -21.59 8.72
CA GLU A 153 14.79 -21.31 10.15
C GLU A 153 16.28 -21.28 10.55
N LYS A 154 17.10 -22.20 10.05
CA LYS A 154 18.54 -22.24 10.31
C LYS A 154 19.26 -20.96 9.87
N LEU A 155 18.85 -20.38 8.74
CA LEU A 155 19.42 -19.14 8.20
C LEU A 155 18.75 -17.88 8.76
N ASN A 156 17.87 -18.02 9.76
CA ASN A 156 17.12 -16.92 10.38
C ASN A 156 16.38 -16.03 9.35
N ILE A 157 15.90 -16.62 8.24
CA ILE A 157 15.22 -15.87 7.19
C ILE A 157 13.81 -15.49 7.69
N PRO A 158 13.49 -14.18 7.81
CA PRO A 158 12.19 -13.73 8.30
C PRO A 158 11.05 -14.27 7.42
N LYS A 159 9.97 -14.76 8.01
CA LYS A 159 8.81 -15.33 7.27
C LYS A 159 8.28 -14.42 6.15
N LYS A 160 8.26 -13.11 6.36
CA LYS A 160 7.83 -12.11 5.36
C LYS A 160 8.74 -12.01 4.13
N LEU A 161 9.99 -12.44 4.24
CA LEU A 161 10.99 -12.42 3.17
C LEU A 161 11.20 -13.81 2.53
N ARG A 162 10.56 -14.87 3.06
CA ARG A 162 10.69 -16.21 2.50
C ARG A 162 10.14 -16.26 1.07
N PRO A 163 10.83 -16.97 0.16
CA PRO A 163 10.36 -17.12 -1.20
C PRO A 163 9.07 -17.99 -1.21
N PRO A 164 8.14 -17.75 -2.13
CA PRO A 164 7.02 -18.65 -2.33
C PRO A 164 7.51 -20.04 -2.69
N ILE A 165 6.81 -21.08 -2.21
CA ILE A 165 7.13 -22.47 -2.52
C ILE A 165 5.93 -23.12 -3.19
N THR A 166 6.16 -23.72 -4.36
CA THR A 166 5.18 -24.55 -5.06
C THR A 166 5.51 -26.02 -4.82
N ILE A 167 4.57 -26.75 -4.24
CA ILE A 167 4.68 -28.19 -4.02
C ILE A 167 4.04 -28.91 -5.21
N SER A 168 4.84 -29.56 -6.04
CA SER A 168 4.35 -30.34 -7.17
C SER A 168 5.27 -31.53 -7.46
N LYS A 169 4.66 -32.66 -7.87
CA LYS A 169 5.44 -33.84 -8.22
C LYS A 169 6.28 -33.55 -9.46
N PHE A 170 7.59 -33.72 -9.34
CA PHE A 170 8.51 -33.44 -10.44
C PHE A 170 8.31 -34.43 -11.59
N LEU A 171 8.22 -33.86 -12.79
CA LEU A 171 8.15 -34.60 -14.04
C LEU A 171 9.43 -34.35 -14.83
N PRO A 172 10.03 -35.38 -15.42
CA PRO A 172 11.30 -35.24 -16.15
C PRO A 172 11.13 -34.59 -17.52
N GLN A 173 9.90 -34.56 -18.06
CA GLN A 173 9.60 -34.03 -19.39
C GLN A 173 8.71 -32.79 -19.29
N VAL A 174 8.93 -31.85 -20.22
CA VAL A 174 8.11 -30.64 -20.32
C VAL A 174 6.70 -30.99 -20.80
N HIS A 175 5.69 -30.33 -20.27
CA HIS A 175 4.30 -30.48 -20.68
C HIS A 175 4.12 -30.18 -22.17
N ASN A 176 3.44 -31.08 -22.87
CA ASN A 176 3.07 -30.86 -24.26
C ASN A 176 1.86 -29.91 -24.32
N VAL A 177 2.14 -28.62 -24.46
CA VAL A 177 1.13 -27.55 -24.50
C VAL A 177 0.63 -27.20 -25.90
N ARG A 178 1.03 -27.95 -26.94
CA ARG A 178 0.72 -27.62 -28.35
C ARG A 178 -0.77 -27.44 -28.66
N ARG A 179 -1.66 -28.05 -27.88
CA ARG A 179 -3.13 -27.93 -28.04
C ARG A 179 -3.72 -26.67 -27.41
N PHE A 180 -3.06 -26.14 -26.38
CA PHE A 180 -3.53 -25.00 -25.58
C PHE A 180 -2.77 -23.71 -25.89
N GLU A 181 -1.66 -23.83 -26.62
CA GLU A 181 -0.87 -22.69 -27.02
C GLU A 181 -1.64 -21.75 -27.95
N THR A 182 -1.49 -20.45 -27.70
CA THR A 182 -1.96 -19.41 -28.60
C THR A 182 -1.01 -19.22 -29.77
N ARG A 183 -1.57 -19.13 -30.98
CA ARG A 183 -0.80 -19.06 -32.22
C ARG A 183 -1.31 -17.96 -33.12
N THR A 184 -0.36 -17.25 -33.70
CA THR A 184 -0.58 -16.24 -34.73
C THR A 184 0.68 -16.18 -35.59
N GLU A 185 0.56 -15.78 -36.84
CA GLU A 185 1.69 -15.71 -37.77
C GLU A 185 2.66 -14.58 -37.41
N LYS A 186 2.14 -13.49 -36.81
CA LYS A 186 2.89 -12.25 -36.58
C LYS A 186 3.56 -12.16 -35.20
N TYR A 187 2.95 -12.75 -34.18
CA TYR A 187 3.37 -12.60 -32.77
C TYR A 187 3.68 -13.95 -32.13
N ARG A 188 4.52 -13.93 -31.10
CA ARG A 188 4.94 -15.14 -30.37
C ARG A 188 4.21 -15.26 -29.04
N SER A 189 4.08 -16.48 -28.54
CA SER A 189 3.63 -16.71 -27.17
C SER A 189 4.74 -16.35 -26.17
N LEU A 190 4.37 -16.00 -24.93
CA LEU A 190 5.33 -15.74 -23.86
C LEU A 190 6.22 -16.97 -23.60
N LEU A 191 5.66 -18.18 -23.72
CA LEU A 191 6.43 -19.41 -23.65
C LEU A 191 7.59 -19.44 -24.66
N HIS A 192 7.34 -19.07 -25.92
CA HIS A 192 8.38 -18.99 -26.95
C HIS A 192 9.31 -17.79 -26.78
N GLY A 193 8.90 -16.76 -26.04
CA GLY A 193 9.75 -15.64 -25.65
C GLY A 193 10.77 -15.98 -24.56
N LEU A 194 10.60 -17.14 -23.91
CA LEU A 194 11.44 -17.63 -22.81
C LEU A 194 12.25 -18.85 -23.25
N ASN A 195 13.44 -18.97 -22.67
CA ASN A 195 14.25 -20.18 -22.69
C ASN A 195 14.39 -20.68 -21.25
N ILE A 196 13.79 -21.83 -20.94
CA ILE A 196 13.78 -22.42 -19.61
C ILE A 196 14.61 -23.71 -19.63
N SER A 197 15.66 -23.74 -18.81
CA SER A 197 16.67 -24.80 -18.83
C SER A 197 16.27 -26.08 -18.08
N ASP A 198 15.43 -25.98 -17.05
CA ASP A 198 15.00 -27.12 -16.22
C ASP A 198 13.52 -27.49 -16.52
N PRO A 199 13.21 -28.76 -16.84
CA PRO A 199 11.85 -29.19 -17.16
C PRO A 199 10.83 -29.01 -16.03
N VAL A 200 11.26 -29.16 -14.78
CA VAL A 200 10.38 -28.97 -13.61
C VAL A 200 10.01 -27.51 -13.47
N VAL A 201 10.98 -26.61 -13.65
CA VAL A 201 10.72 -25.16 -13.67
C VAL A 201 9.82 -24.79 -14.84
N ALA A 202 10.05 -25.34 -16.03
CA ALA A 202 9.21 -25.08 -17.21
C ALA A 202 7.75 -25.48 -16.96
N ASN A 203 7.52 -26.69 -16.41
CA ASN A 203 6.20 -27.18 -16.06
C ASN A 203 5.53 -26.30 -15.00
N SER A 204 6.26 -25.96 -13.94
CA SER A 204 5.74 -25.07 -12.90
C SER A 204 5.38 -23.69 -13.44
N VAL A 205 6.13 -23.18 -14.42
CA VAL A 205 5.85 -21.88 -15.05
C VAL A 205 4.59 -21.94 -15.93
N ILE A 206 4.44 -23.02 -16.69
CA ILE A 206 3.24 -23.31 -17.48
C ILE A 206 2.01 -23.41 -16.57
N ASP A 207 2.07 -24.23 -15.52
CA ASP A 207 0.92 -24.49 -14.64
C ASP A 207 0.45 -23.25 -13.89
N GLN A 208 1.38 -22.44 -13.38
CA GLN A 208 1.05 -21.27 -12.56
C GLN A 208 0.63 -20.05 -13.38
N TRP A 209 1.27 -19.79 -14.52
CA TRP A 209 1.07 -18.54 -15.27
C TRP A 209 0.44 -18.74 -16.66
N GLN A 210 0.26 -19.97 -17.13
CA GLN A 210 -0.31 -20.30 -18.45
C GLN A 210 0.39 -19.53 -19.58
N VAL A 211 1.72 -19.50 -19.53
CA VAL A 211 2.58 -18.69 -20.42
C VAL A 211 2.42 -19.03 -21.91
N GLU A 212 1.94 -20.24 -22.22
CA GLU A 212 1.57 -20.68 -23.56
C GLU A 212 0.32 -19.98 -24.10
N ARG A 213 -0.52 -19.39 -23.24
CA ARG A 213 -1.78 -18.72 -23.59
C ARG A 213 -1.66 -17.20 -23.63
N ILE A 214 -0.43 -16.69 -23.55
CA ILE A 214 -0.12 -15.26 -23.49
C ILE A 214 0.62 -14.85 -24.75
N LEU A 215 0.15 -13.82 -25.44
CA LEU A 215 0.80 -13.26 -26.62
C LEU A 215 1.69 -12.06 -26.28
N LEU A 216 2.83 -11.96 -26.95
CA LEU A 216 3.73 -10.81 -26.88
C LEU A 216 3.46 -9.88 -28.08
N ILE A 217 2.84 -8.72 -27.84
CA ILE A 217 2.51 -7.74 -28.87
C ILE A 217 3.23 -6.42 -28.60
N PRO A 218 4.05 -5.89 -29.53
CA PRO A 218 4.95 -4.77 -29.22
C PRO A 218 4.25 -3.52 -28.67
N THR A 219 3.12 -3.13 -29.26
CA THR A 219 2.44 -1.86 -28.97
C THR A 219 0.98 -2.05 -28.57
N ASN A 220 0.46 -1.11 -27.77
CA ASN A 220 -0.95 -1.10 -27.40
C ASN A 220 -1.85 -0.92 -28.63
N ALA A 221 -1.44 -0.08 -29.58
CA ALA A 221 -2.17 0.16 -30.83
C ALA A 221 -2.40 -1.13 -31.63
N GLU A 222 -1.46 -2.07 -31.58
CA GLU A 222 -1.61 -3.40 -32.20
C GLU A 222 -2.42 -4.38 -31.34
N ALA A 223 -2.37 -4.24 -30.01
CA ALA A 223 -3.06 -5.12 -29.07
C ALA A 223 -4.58 -4.84 -29.00
N TYR A 224 -4.99 -3.57 -28.99
CA TYR A 224 -6.40 -3.15 -28.92
C TYR A 224 -7.31 -3.84 -29.97
N PRO A 225 -7.07 -3.70 -31.29
CA PRO A 225 -7.98 -4.23 -32.31
C PRO A 225 -8.03 -5.76 -32.33
N LEU A 226 -6.98 -6.42 -31.82
CA LEU A 226 -6.90 -7.87 -31.74
C LEU A 226 -7.73 -8.42 -30.56
N MET A 227 -7.80 -7.68 -29.46
CA MET A 227 -8.44 -8.12 -28.22
C MET A 227 -9.89 -7.61 -28.07
N GLU A 228 -10.23 -6.50 -28.73
CA GLU A 228 -11.56 -5.85 -28.67
C GLU A 228 -12.65 -6.61 -29.43
N ASN A 229 -12.31 -7.27 -30.55
CA ASN A 229 -13.26 -8.03 -31.35
C ASN A 229 -13.03 -9.54 -31.18
N ILE A 230 -14.08 -10.25 -30.76
CA ILE A 230 -14.05 -11.70 -30.53
C ILE A 230 -13.56 -12.50 -31.75
N ASN A 231 -13.85 -12.04 -32.96
CA ASN A 231 -13.45 -12.73 -34.19
C ASN A 231 -11.95 -12.59 -34.51
N ASN A 232 -11.29 -11.58 -33.94
CA ASN A 232 -9.87 -11.32 -34.17
C ASN A 232 -8.98 -12.00 -33.12
N VAL A 233 -9.55 -12.44 -32.00
CA VAL A 233 -8.80 -13.03 -30.90
C VAL A 233 -8.19 -14.36 -31.36
N PRO A 234 -6.85 -14.51 -31.29
CA PRO A 234 -6.20 -15.76 -31.66
C PRO A 234 -6.65 -16.91 -30.78
N VAL A 235 -6.73 -18.11 -31.37
CA VAL A 235 -7.17 -19.32 -30.66
C VAL A 235 -6.36 -19.50 -29.38
N ASN A 236 -7.06 -19.88 -28.30
CA ASN A 236 -6.53 -20.08 -26.94
C ASN A 236 -5.88 -18.86 -26.25
N CYS A 237 -5.83 -17.69 -26.89
CA CYS A 237 -5.30 -16.47 -26.28
C CYS A 237 -6.15 -16.09 -25.07
N GLN A 238 -5.53 -16.02 -23.89
CA GLN A 238 -6.18 -15.50 -22.68
C GLN A 238 -5.73 -14.09 -22.34
N ARG A 239 -4.54 -13.70 -22.80
CA ARG A 239 -3.91 -12.45 -22.39
C ARG A 239 -2.88 -12.01 -23.41
N VAL A 240 -2.73 -10.71 -23.56
CA VAL A 240 -1.62 -10.08 -24.28
C VAL A 240 -0.77 -9.32 -23.26
N LEU A 241 0.54 -9.36 -23.47
CA LEU A 241 1.53 -8.54 -22.78
C LEU A 241 2.25 -7.67 -23.81
N THR A 242 2.35 -6.37 -23.53
CA THR A 242 3.07 -5.42 -24.39
C THR A 242 4.46 -5.08 -23.86
N LYS A 243 5.31 -4.44 -24.69
CA LYS A 243 6.67 -4.03 -24.26
C LYS A 243 6.64 -3.00 -23.12
N THR A 244 5.58 -2.20 -23.04
CA THR A 244 5.30 -1.28 -21.92
C THR A 244 4.75 -2.00 -20.69
N GLY A 245 4.53 -3.32 -20.77
CA GLY A 245 3.99 -4.18 -19.71
C GLY A 245 2.49 -4.09 -19.54
N ASP A 246 1.80 -3.42 -20.47
CA ASP A 246 0.35 -3.36 -20.44
C ASP A 246 -0.23 -4.75 -20.72
N THR A 247 -1.30 -5.06 -20.01
CA THR A 247 -1.93 -6.37 -20.05
C THR A 247 -3.35 -6.24 -20.58
N PHE A 248 -3.66 -6.98 -21.65
CA PHE A 248 -5.00 -7.00 -22.25
C PHE A 248 -5.62 -8.38 -22.11
N PHE A 249 -6.89 -8.41 -21.73
CA PHE A 249 -7.73 -9.60 -21.71
C PHE A 249 -8.71 -9.52 -22.88
N PRO A 250 -8.91 -10.60 -23.65
CA PRO A 250 -9.78 -10.61 -24.83
C PRO A 250 -11.28 -10.58 -24.48
N GLN A 251 -12.11 -10.23 -25.45
CA GLN A 251 -13.56 -10.51 -25.41
C GLN A 251 -13.85 -12.00 -25.12
N PRO A 252 -14.96 -12.34 -24.44
CA PRO A 252 -16.09 -11.49 -24.06
C PRO A 252 -15.88 -10.67 -22.78
N ASN A 253 -14.77 -10.88 -22.07
CA ASN A 253 -14.47 -10.20 -20.81
C ASN A 253 -13.30 -9.21 -21.00
N TYR A 254 -13.46 -8.32 -21.97
CA TYR A 254 -12.40 -7.40 -22.34
C TYR A 254 -12.00 -6.48 -21.18
N LYS A 255 -10.70 -6.49 -20.85
CA LYS A 255 -10.11 -5.64 -19.80
C LYS A 255 -8.72 -5.23 -20.24
N SER A 256 -8.34 -4.00 -19.94
CA SER A 256 -6.97 -3.52 -20.14
C SER A 256 -6.44 -2.95 -18.83
N TYR A 257 -5.20 -3.27 -18.52
CA TYR A 257 -4.51 -2.79 -17.33
C TYR A 257 -3.16 -2.22 -17.75
N SER A 258 -2.90 -1.00 -17.31
CA SER A 258 -1.59 -0.39 -17.54
C SER A 258 -0.53 -1.10 -16.70
N GLY A 259 0.58 -1.42 -17.35
CA GLY A 259 1.76 -1.97 -16.71
C GLY A 259 2.62 -0.87 -16.11
N ASN A 260 3.31 -1.19 -15.02
CA ASN A 260 4.47 -0.42 -14.58
C ASN A 260 5.70 -1.28 -14.81
N VAL A 261 6.45 -0.96 -15.86
CA VAL A 261 7.67 -1.68 -16.21
C VAL A 261 8.85 -0.90 -15.68
N SER A 262 9.73 -1.61 -14.97
CA SER A 262 11.03 -1.05 -14.62
C SER A 262 11.80 -0.74 -15.90
N GLU A 263 12.57 0.34 -15.92
CA GLU A 263 13.34 0.75 -17.11
C GLU A 263 14.25 -0.37 -17.64
N GLN A 264 14.64 -1.32 -16.77
CA GLN A 264 15.59 -2.38 -17.08
C GLN A 264 15.21 -3.72 -16.44
N THR A 265 15.67 -4.81 -17.06
CA THR A 265 15.58 -6.20 -16.56
C THR A 265 16.62 -6.42 -15.48
N ARG A 266 16.27 -7.05 -14.35
CA ARG A 266 17.18 -7.30 -13.23
C ARG A 266 17.37 -8.79 -12.98
N PHE A 267 16.29 -9.55 -12.83
CA PHE A 267 16.34 -10.98 -12.50
C PHE A 267 16.65 -11.85 -13.71
N LEU A 268 16.09 -11.52 -14.88
CA LEU A 268 16.22 -12.33 -16.10
C LEU A 268 17.41 -11.91 -16.97
N GLN A 269 18.27 -11.02 -16.45
CA GLN A 269 19.48 -10.55 -17.12
C GLN A 269 20.63 -11.55 -16.94
N VAL A 270 21.49 -11.66 -17.95
CA VAL A 270 22.49 -12.74 -18.04
C VAL A 270 23.79 -12.42 -17.30
N ASN A 271 24.09 -11.15 -17.03
CA ASN A 271 25.41 -10.74 -16.56
C ASN A 271 25.38 -9.92 -15.25
N PRO A 272 25.96 -10.40 -14.14
CA PRO A 272 25.96 -9.69 -12.85
C PRO A 272 26.74 -8.37 -12.90
N GLU A 273 27.80 -8.25 -13.70
CA GLU A 273 28.53 -6.98 -13.88
C GLU A 273 27.68 -5.91 -14.55
N GLU A 274 26.80 -6.32 -15.46
CA GLU A 274 25.85 -5.40 -16.11
C GLU A 274 24.86 -4.86 -15.07
N ILE A 275 24.35 -5.71 -14.19
CA ILE A 275 23.46 -5.30 -13.09
C ILE A 275 24.17 -4.34 -12.13
N ILE A 276 25.44 -4.59 -11.81
CA ILE A 276 26.24 -3.70 -10.96
C ILE A 276 26.39 -2.33 -11.62
N ARG A 277 26.83 -2.28 -12.88
CA ARG A 277 27.00 -1.03 -13.64
C ARG A 277 25.71 -0.24 -13.73
N LEU A 278 24.61 -0.91 -14.04
CA LEU A 278 23.28 -0.29 -14.15
C LEU A 278 22.78 0.22 -12.80
N THR A 279 22.99 -0.54 -11.72
CA THR A 279 22.63 -0.12 -10.36
C THR A 279 23.46 1.09 -9.92
N GLU A 280 24.73 1.18 -10.33
CA GLU A 280 25.58 2.35 -10.09
C GLU A 280 25.10 3.59 -10.83
N GLU A 281 24.68 3.44 -12.09
CA GLU A 281 24.12 4.53 -12.90
C GLU A 281 22.80 5.05 -12.30
N GLU A 282 21.87 4.15 -11.97
CA GLU A 282 20.62 4.50 -11.28
C GLU A 282 20.90 5.22 -9.94
N LEU A 283 21.91 4.74 -9.20
CA LEU A 283 22.32 5.35 -7.93
C LEU A 283 22.91 6.74 -8.14
N GLY A 284 23.73 6.92 -9.18
CA GLY A 284 24.29 8.21 -9.58
C GLY A 284 23.20 9.22 -9.92
N SER A 285 22.22 8.81 -10.74
CA SER A 285 21.05 9.63 -11.10
C SER A 285 20.26 10.06 -9.85
N LYS A 286 19.95 9.12 -8.95
CA LYS A 286 19.24 9.42 -7.70
C LYS A 286 20.03 10.32 -6.74
N LYS A 287 21.35 10.15 -6.67
CA LYS A 287 22.22 11.04 -5.87
C LYS A 287 22.25 12.45 -6.47
N GLY A 288 22.23 12.57 -7.79
CA GLY A 288 22.08 13.86 -8.49
C GLY A 288 20.75 14.53 -8.17
N GLU A 289 19.65 13.79 -8.25
CA GLU A 289 18.31 14.26 -7.88
C GLU A 289 18.26 14.71 -6.41
N PHE A 290 18.82 13.91 -5.49
CA PHE A 290 18.92 14.25 -4.08
C PHE A 290 19.65 15.58 -3.86
N LYS A 291 20.80 15.77 -4.51
CA LYS A 291 21.60 17.00 -4.39
C LYS A 291 20.81 18.20 -4.89
N ARG A 292 20.16 18.09 -6.05
CA ARG A 292 19.31 19.15 -6.61
C ARG A 292 18.18 19.52 -5.67
N GLN A 293 17.45 18.54 -5.12
CA GLN A 293 16.36 18.81 -4.18
C GLN A 293 16.86 19.43 -2.87
N GLN A 294 18.05 19.01 -2.42
CA GLN A 294 18.68 19.59 -1.23
C GLN A 294 19.06 21.06 -1.44
N GLU A 295 19.57 21.42 -2.62
CA GLU A 295 19.82 22.80 -3.02
C GLU A 295 18.51 23.62 -3.05
N GLU A 296 17.45 23.07 -3.64
CA GLU A 296 16.13 23.73 -3.67
C GLU A 296 15.55 23.97 -2.25
N ILE A 297 15.71 23.03 -1.31
CA ILE A 297 15.32 23.24 0.09
C ILE A 297 16.15 24.36 0.72
N ASN A 298 17.47 24.35 0.52
CA ASN A 298 18.33 25.37 1.10
C ASN A 298 17.98 26.77 0.61
N GLU A 299 17.56 26.91 -0.65
CA GLU A 299 17.03 28.18 -1.18
C GLU A 299 15.68 28.56 -0.58
N LEU A 300 14.76 27.61 -0.43
CA LEU A 300 13.47 27.85 0.22
C LEU A 300 13.63 28.24 1.69
N ASP A 301 14.55 27.63 2.42
CA ASP A 301 14.87 27.98 3.80
C ASP A 301 15.42 29.41 3.91
N LYS A 302 16.23 29.87 2.95
CA LYS A 302 16.67 31.27 2.89
C LYS A 302 15.48 32.21 2.67
N LYS A 303 14.59 31.89 1.72
CA LYS A 303 13.36 32.67 1.46
C LYS A 303 12.44 32.71 2.68
N LEU A 304 12.28 31.58 3.37
CA LEU A 304 11.51 31.46 4.61
C LEU A 304 12.10 32.32 5.73
N LYS A 305 13.43 32.30 5.92
CA LYS A 305 14.11 33.15 6.90
C LYS A 305 13.86 34.63 6.62
N ASN A 306 14.00 35.06 5.37
CA ASN A 306 13.75 36.44 4.97
C ASN A 306 12.28 36.85 5.20
N ALA A 307 11.33 35.98 4.85
CA ALA A 307 9.91 36.22 5.08
C ALA A 307 9.57 36.32 6.57
N ARG A 308 10.20 35.51 7.43
CA ARG A 308 10.05 35.59 8.89
C ARG A 308 10.61 36.89 9.48
N VAL A 309 11.73 37.38 8.97
CA VAL A 309 12.26 38.69 9.37
C VAL A 309 11.27 39.80 9.01
N GLY A 310 10.77 39.81 7.77
CA GLY A 310 9.78 40.79 7.33
C GLY A 310 8.48 40.74 8.13
N LEU A 311 8.01 39.54 8.50
CA LEU A 311 6.83 39.38 9.36
C LEU A 311 7.06 39.99 10.76
N ASN A 312 8.22 39.73 11.38
CA ASN A 312 8.55 40.27 12.70
C ASN A 312 8.70 41.81 12.66
N GLU A 313 9.20 42.36 11.55
CA GLU A 313 9.23 43.82 11.34
C GLU A 313 7.82 44.41 11.21
N ALA A 314 6.95 43.79 10.41
CA ALA A 314 5.55 44.20 10.27
C ALA A 314 4.78 44.12 11.60
N GLU A 315 5.01 43.07 12.40
CA GLU A 315 4.43 42.92 13.75
C GLU A 315 4.87 44.05 14.70
N LYS A 316 6.14 44.46 14.64
CA LYS A 316 6.65 45.59 15.42
C LYS A 316 6.00 46.91 14.99
N GLU A 317 5.84 47.15 13.70
CA GLU A 317 5.18 48.36 13.19
C GLU A 317 3.70 48.43 13.58
N VAL A 318 2.96 47.32 13.44
CA VAL A 318 1.57 47.22 13.90
C VAL A 318 1.47 47.49 15.41
N LYS A 319 2.42 46.98 16.21
CA LYS A 319 2.44 47.23 17.66
C LYS A 319 2.71 48.71 18.00
N LYS A 320 3.62 49.37 17.28
CA LYS A 320 3.88 50.81 17.45
C LYS A 320 2.66 51.65 17.10
N LEU A 321 2.02 51.37 15.97
CA LEU A 321 0.81 52.07 15.52
C LEU A 321 -0.34 51.90 16.52
N ASN A 322 -0.58 50.68 17.02
CA ASN A 322 -1.56 50.44 18.07
C ASN A 322 -1.26 51.24 19.36
N THR A 323 0.00 51.36 19.75
CA THR A 323 0.41 52.15 20.92
C THR A 323 0.16 53.65 20.69
N HIS A 324 0.45 54.16 19.49
CA HIS A 324 0.15 55.55 19.13
C HIS A 324 -1.34 55.85 19.08
N LEU A 325 -2.13 54.91 18.57
CA LEU A 325 -3.58 55.01 18.51
C LEU A 325 -4.19 55.05 19.92
N ALA A 326 -3.76 54.15 20.81
CA ALA A 326 -4.16 54.18 22.22
C ALA A 326 -3.80 55.51 22.91
N ASN A 327 -2.61 56.05 22.67
CA ASN A 327 -2.20 57.34 23.22
C ASN A 327 -3.03 58.51 22.65
N CYS A 328 -3.42 58.45 21.39
CA CYS A 328 -4.33 59.44 20.78
C CYS A 328 -5.74 59.37 21.38
N ASP A 329 -6.25 58.17 21.62
CA ASP A 329 -7.57 57.97 22.24
C ASP A 329 -7.59 58.49 23.69
N VAL A 330 -6.52 58.25 24.48
CA VAL A 330 -6.39 58.81 25.84
C VAL A 330 -6.41 60.34 25.82
N LYS A 331 -5.62 60.97 24.93
CA LYS A 331 -5.60 62.45 24.80
C LYS A 331 -6.94 63.02 24.36
N LEU A 332 -7.69 62.30 23.52
CA LEU A 332 -9.04 62.68 23.12
C LEU A 332 -9.99 62.72 24.33
N ILE A 333 -9.94 61.70 25.19
CA ILE A 333 -10.74 61.63 26.41
C ILE A 333 -10.37 62.75 27.39
N GLU A 334 -9.07 63.04 27.57
CA GLU A 334 -8.60 64.14 28.43
C GLU A 334 -9.12 65.50 27.94
N THR A 335 -9.11 65.72 26.61
CA THR A 335 -9.58 66.98 26.01
C THR A 335 -11.11 67.13 26.09
N GLU A 336 -11.86 66.02 26.18
CA GLU A 336 -13.32 66.03 26.37
C GLU A 336 -13.74 66.39 27.80
N GLN A 337 -12.86 66.17 28.78
CA GLN A 337 -13.11 66.50 30.19
C GLN A 337 -12.80 67.98 30.52
N GLU A 338 -12.07 68.67 29.64
CA GLU A 338 -11.67 70.07 29.78
C GLU A 338 -12.79 71.00 29.25
N ASN A 339 -13.86 71.23 30.03
CA ASN A 339 -14.95 72.15 29.66
C ASN A 339 -14.90 73.48 30.43
N VAL A 340 -15.09 74.61 29.73
CA VAL A 340 -15.27 75.95 30.31
C VAL A 340 -16.77 76.27 30.39
N PRO A 341 -17.31 76.73 31.54
CA PRO A 341 -18.72 77.12 31.67
C PRO A 341 -19.05 78.25 30.69
N GLU A 342 -20.16 78.13 29.97
CA GLU A 342 -20.60 79.08 28.95
C GLU A 342 -21.87 79.79 29.45
N ASP A 343 -21.91 81.12 29.35
CA ASP A 343 -23.12 81.92 29.49
C ASP A 343 -23.87 81.86 28.15
N PHE A 344 -25.13 81.44 28.17
CA PHE A 344 -25.87 81.15 26.95
C PHE A 344 -26.92 82.21 26.60
N ASP A 345 -27.02 82.51 25.29
CA ASP A 345 -28.14 83.21 24.67
C ASP A 345 -29.27 82.21 24.35
N VAL A 346 -30.50 82.54 24.76
CA VAL A 346 -31.62 81.60 24.89
C VAL A 346 -32.19 81.17 23.52
N ASP A 347 -32.09 82.02 22.50
CA ASP A 347 -32.64 81.73 21.16
C ASP A 347 -31.75 80.75 20.37
N ILE A 348 -30.41 80.90 20.44
CA ILE A 348 -29.45 79.96 19.83
C ILE A 348 -29.54 78.60 20.51
N LEU A 349 -29.66 78.59 21.84
CA LEU A 349 -29.93 77.38 22.61
C LEU A 349 -31.21 76.70 22.15
N SER A 350 -32.27 77.43 21.78
CA SER A 350 -33.54 76.80 21.37
C SER A 350 -33.40 76.03 20.04
N GLU A 351 -32.58 76.56 19.13
CA GLU A 351 -32.35 76.01 17.80
C GLU A 351 -31.34 74.86 17.84
N ASP A 352 -30.27 75.01 18.64
CA ASP A 352 -29.35 73.92 18.97
C ASP A 352 -30.07 72.80 19.72
N LEU A 353 -30.96 73.10 20.68
CA LEU A 353 -31.72 72.08 21.40
C LEU A 353 -32.67 71.33 20.46
N LYS A 354 -33.22 71.98 19.42
CA LYS A 354 -33.95 71.29 18.34
C LYS A 354 -33.05 70.40 17.49
N HIS A 355 -31.89 70.89 17.05
CA HIS A 355 -30.94 70.12 16.25
C HIS A 355 -30.38 68.92 17.03
N TRP A 356 -29.96 69.14 18.28
CA TRP A 356 -29.51 68.09 19.19
C TRP A 356 -30.63 67.12 19.56
N LYS A 357 -31.88 67.55 19.72
CA LYS A 357 -33.02 66.61 19.86
C LYS A 357 -33.23 65.74 18.62
N SER A 358 -33.06 66.31 17.42
CA SER A 358 -33.14 65.55 16.17
C SER A 358 -32.02 64.53 16.06
N ASN A 359 -30.79 64.92 16.40
CA ASN A 359 -29.63 64.03 16.40
C ASN A 359 -29.70 62.98 17.51
N LEU A 360 -30.22 63.34 18.69
CA LEU A 360 -30.49 62.42 19.78
C LEU A 360 -31.52 61.37 19.33
N ASN A 361 -32.63 61.79 18.69
CA ASN A 361 -33.61 60.87 18.12
C ASN A 361 -33.02 59.96 17.03
N SER A 362 -32.10 60.46 16.21
CA SER A 362 -31.42 59.66 15.18
C SER A 362 -30.45 58.66 15.80
N CYS A 363 -29.65 59.08 16.79
CA CYS A 363 -28.78 58.21 17.55
C CYS A 363 -29.57 57.16 18.34
N GLU A 364 -30.67 57.52 18.98
CA GLU A 364 -31.55 56.58 19.69
C GLU A 364 -32.14 55.54 18.73
N LYS A 365 -32.50 55.92 17.50
CA LYS A 365 -32.92 54.96 16.47
C LYS A 365 -31.78 54.02 16.07
N SER A 366 -30.59 54.54 15.83
CA SER A 366 -29.42 53.73 15.48
C SER A 366 -29.00 52.79 16.61
N ILE A 367 -29.05 53.25 17.87
CA ILE A 367 -28.80 52.42 19.05
C ILE A 367 -29.83 51.29 19.12
N LYS A 368 -31.12 51.57 18.92
CA LYS A 368 -32.17 50.53 18.89
C LYS A 368 -31.94 49.52 17.76
N GLU A 369 -31.54 49.95 16.58
CA GLU A 369 -31.22 49.06 15.46
C GLU A 369 -30.00 48.16 15.75
N ILE A 370 -28.96 48.72 16.38
CA ILE A 370 -27.76 47.99 16.80
C ILE A 370 -28.10 47.00 17.94
N GLU A 371 -28.94 47.40 18.90
CA GLU A 371 -29.41 46.52 19.97
C GLU A 371 -30.23 45.35 19.42
N GLN A 372 -31.12 45.60 18.46
CA GLN A 372 -31.88 44.54 17.77
C GLN A 372 -30.96 43.59 17.00
N THR A 373 -29.97 44.10 16.26
CA THR A 373 -29.01 43.25 15.54
C THR A 373 -28.12 42.46 16.49
N LYS A 374 -27.68 43.07 17.60
CA LYS A 374 -26.93 42.39 18.66
C LYS A 374 -27.76 41.25 19.24
N GLU A 375 -29.04 41.47 19.54
CA GLU A 375 -29.92 40.45 20.10
C GLU A 375 -30.09 39.26 19.16
N ILE A 376 -30.35 39.52 17.86
CA ILE A 376 -30.42 38.50 16.81
C ILE A 376 -29.11 37.71 16.69
N LEU A 377 -27.96 38.39 16.70
CA LEU A 377 -26.65 37.72 16.61
C LEU A 377 -26.34 36.90 17.86
N THR A 378 -26.75 37.38 19.04
CA THR A 378 -26.57 36.67 20.31
C THR A 378 -27.41 35.39 20.33
N GLU A 379 -28.63 35.44 19.80
CA GLU A 379 -29.51 34.29 19.67
C GLU A 379 -28.98 33.27 18.65
N LYS A 380 -28.48 33.73 17.49
CA LYS A 380 -27.77 32.87 16.52
C LYS A 380 -26.53 32.21 17.11
N ALA A 381 -25.75 32.93 17.92
CA ALA A 381 -24.57 32.38 18.60
C ALA A 381 -24.96 31.31 19.63
N LYS A 382 -26.07 31.50 20.36
CA LYS A 382 -26.62 30.47 21.27
C LYS A 382 -27.09 29.23 20.51
N ASP A 383 -27.81 29.39 19.40
CA ASP A 383 -28.25 28.28 18.54
C ASP A 383 -27.06 27.50 17.96
N LEU A 384 -26.04 28.20 17.44
CA LEU A 384 -24.81 27.56 16.95
C LEU A 384 -24.07 26.80 18.05
N LYS A 385 -23.99 27.37 19.27
CA LYS A 385 -23.37 26.69 20.41
C LYS A 385 -24.15 25.44 20.82
N TYR A 386 -25.48 25.50 20.79
CA TYR A 386 -26.35 24.36 21.05
C TYR A 386 -26.16 23.25 20.01
N LYS A 387 -26.13 23.60 18.71
CA LYS A 387 -25.83 22.66 17.62
C LYS A 387 -24.44 22.04 17.75
N MET A 388 -23.43 22.83 18.13
CA MET A 388 -22.07 22.34 18.33
C MET A 388 -22.00 21.32 19.47
N ASN A 389 -22.70 21.57 20.58
CA ASN A 389 -22.83 20.60 21.67
C ASN A 389 -23.55 19.32 21.22
N GLN A 390 -24.68 19.44 20.50
CA GLN A 390 -25.38 18.26 19.96
C GLN A 390 -24.49 17.42 19.04
N PHE A 391 -23.70 18.05 18.17
CA PHE A 391 -22.74 17.33 17.32
C PHE A 391 -21.62 16.69 18.14
N GLY A 392 -21.16 17.36 19.20
CA GLY A 392 -20.21 16.81 20.16
C GLY A 392 -20.72 15.53 20.84
N ASP A 393 -21.97 15.52 21.26
CA ASP A 393 -22.60 14.37 21.91
C ASP A 393 -22.85 13.23 20.92
N LYS A 394 -23.34 13.53 19.71
CA LYS A 394 -23.46 12.53 18.63
C LYS A 394 -22.12 11.91 18.26
N LYS A 395 -21.04 12.69 18.23
CA LYS A 395 -19.69 12.19 17.97
C LYS A 395 -19.24 11.20 19.06
N LYS A 396 -19.51 11.51 20.33
CA LYS A 396 -19.21 10.59 21.44
C LYS A 396 -20.03 9.30 21.36
N GLU A 397 -21.32 9.40 21.03
CA GLU A 397 -22.20 8.24 20.85
C GLU A 397 -21.73 7.33 19.70
N ILE A 398 -21.40 7.91 18.54
CA ILE A 398 -20.87 7.15 17.40
C ILE A 398 -19.52 6.50 17.76
N SER A 399 -18.64 7.22 18.47
CA SER A 399 -17.36 6.68 18.92
C SER A 399 -17.54 5.49 19.88
N ALA A 400 -18.54 5.54 20.77
CA ALA A 400 -18.85 4.44 21.67
C ALA A 400 -19.41 3.22 20.91
N LYS A 401 -20.32 3.43 19.95
CA LYS A 401 -20.84 2.36 19.08
C LYS A 401 -19.76 1.73 18.21
N LEU A 402 -18.80 2.53 17.72
CA LEU A 402 -17.66 2.04 16.94
C LEU A 402 -16.80 1.11 17.79
N LEU A 403 -16.47 1.51 19.02
CA LEU A 403 -15.67 0.69 19.95
C LEU A 403 -16.37 -0.62 20.28
N GLU A 404 -17.69 -0.60 20.48
CA GLU A 404 -18.47 -1.82 20.76
C GLU A 404 -18.51 -2.76 19.53
N THR A 405 -18.70 -2.19 18.33
CA THR A 405 -18.68 -2.95 17.08
C THR A 405 -17.29 -3.58 16.84
N GLU A 406 -16.21 -2.89 17.16
CA GLU A 406 -14.84 -3.43 17.06
C GLU A 406 -14.60 -4.61 18.02
N LYS A 407 -15.15 -4.53 19.24
CA LYS A 407 -15.10 -5.65 20.20
C LYS A 407 -15.86 -6.86 19.68
N GLU A 408 -17.09 -6.67 19.19
CA GLU A 408 -17.88 -7.76 18.61
C GLU A 408 -17.21 -8.35 17.36
N LEU A 409 -16.62 -7.53 16.49
CA LEU A 409 -15.86 -8.00 15.34
C LEU A 409 -14.67 -8.86 15.78
N THR A 410 -13.98 -8.48 16.86
CA THR A 410 -12.87 -9.25 17.42
C THR A 410 -13.35 -10.59 18.00
N ARG A 411 -14.51 -10.61 18.68
CA ARG A 411 -15.15 -11.82 19.19
C ARG A 411 -15.50 -12.79 18.05
N VAL A 412 -16.20 -12.30 17.02
CA VAL A 412 -16.60 -13.09 15.85
C VAL A 412 -15.39 -13.62 15.09
N LYS A 413 -14.32 -12.83 14.92
CA LYS A 413 -13.07 -13.30 14.31
C LYS A 413 -12.44 -14.45 15.09
N ASN A 414 -12.44 -14.37 16.43
CA ASN A 414 -11.90 -15.44 17.27
C ASN A 414 -12.76 -16.70 17.20
N GLU A 415 -14.09 -16.57 17.17
CA GLU A 415 -15.01 -17.69 16.97
C GLU A 415 -14.82 -18.34 15.59
N HIS A 416 -14.71 -17.53 14.53
CA HIS A 416 -14.44 -18.03 13.18
C HIS A 416 -13.12 -18.81 13.13
N ARG A 417 -12.07 -18.32 13.79
CA ARG A 417 -10.79 -19.03 13.88
C ARG A 417 -10.94 -20.41 14.52
N LYS A 418 -11.66 -20.51 15.65
CA LYS A 418 -11.93 -21.80 16.31
C LYS A 418 -12.70 -22.76 15.41
N VAL A 419 -13.73 -22.26 14.70
CA VAL A 419 -14.50 -23.08 13.76
C VAL A 419 -13.62 -23.55 12.60
N ASN A 420 -12.75 -22.69 12.09
CA ASN A 420 -11.84 -23.05 11.00
C ASN A 420 -10.80 -24.09 11.45
N ASP A 421 -10.21 -23.93 12.63
CA ASP A 421 -9.27 -24.90 13.19
C ASP A 421 -9.94 -26.28 13.40
N ASN A 422 -11.19 -26.28 13.89
CA ASN A 422 -12.00 -27.49 14.01
C ASN A 422 -12.32 -28.11 12.63
N HIS A 423 -12.68 -27.29 11.65
CA HIS A 423 -12.95 -27.75 10.29
C HIS A 423 -11.71 -28.43 9.69
N ASP A 424 -10.53 -27.82 9.82
CA ASP A 424 -9.28 -28.39 9.33
C ASP A 424 -8.94 -29.71 10.03
N HIS A 425 -9.20 -29.80 11.34
CA HIS A 425 -9.03 -31.04 12.11
C HIS A 425 -9.95 -32.17 11.60
N TYR A 426 -11.25 -31.91 11.48
CA TYR A 426 -12.22 -32.91 11.01
C TYR A 426 -12.03 -33.27 9.54
N THR A 427 -11.68 -32.32 8.68
CA THR A 427 -11.34 -32.60 7.27
C THR A 427 -10.10 -33.49 7.16
N THR A 428 -9.10 -33.29 8.03
CA THR A 428 -7.92 -34.16 8.08
C THR A 428 -8.27 -35.57 8.58
N LEU A 429 -9.10 -35.65 9.62
CA LEU A 429 -9.56 -36.93 10.17
C LEU A 429 -10.37 -37.72 9.14
N LEU A 430 -11.30 -37.06 8.43
CA LEU A 430 -12.11 -37.67 7.38
C LEU A 430 -11.23 -38.27 6.27
N LYS A 431 -10.24 -37.52 5.77
CA LYS A 431 -9.29 -38.03 4.77
C LYS A 431 -8.52 -39.27 5.25
N SER A 432 -8.19 -39.31 6.54
CA SER A 432 -7.48 -40.46 7.13
C SER A 432 -8.38 -41.71 7.21
N GLU A 433 -9.66 -41.55 7.56
CA GLU A 433 -10.62 -42.65 7.59
C GLU A 433 -11.03 -43.12 6.19
N GLU A 434 -11.17 -42.20 5.22
CA GLU A 434 -11.36 -42.53 3.81
C GLU A 434 -10.19 -43.38 3.28
N SER A 435 -8.95 -43.00 3.61
CA SER A 435 -7.75 -43.75 3.21
C SER A 435 -7.72 -45.16 3.84
N LYS A 436 -8.13 -45.31 5.10
CA LYS A 436 -8.25 -46.62 5.75
C LYS A 436 -9.33 -47.47 5.12
N THR A 437 -10.49 -46.87 4.83
CA THR A 437 -11.62 -47.55 4.19
C THR A 437 -11.24 -48.07 2.81
N GLU A 438 -10.54 -47.26 2.03
CA GLU A 438 -10.04 -47.65 0.71
C GLU A 438 -9.00 -48.77 0.80
N ALA A 439 -8.08 -48.71 1.78
CA ALA A 439 -7.13 -49.79 2.04
C ALA A 439 -7.84 -51.11 2.42
N HIS A 440 -8.86 -51.05 3.27
CA HIS A 440 -9.68 -52.22 3.62
C HIS A 440 -10.46 -52.75 2.41
N ARG A 441 -11.01 -51.87 1.56
CA ARG A 441 -11.70 -52.25 0.32
C ARG A 441 -10.78 -53.03 -0.63
N LEU A 442 -9.57 -52.50 -0.87
CA LEU A 442 -8.56 -53.17 -1.70
C LEU A 442 -8.15 -54.52 -1.11
N LYS A 443 -7.97 -54.60 0.22
CA LYS A 443 -7.62 -55.86 0.88
C LYS A 443 -8.74 -56.89 0.78
N LEU A 444 -10.00 -56.47 0.89
CA LEU A 444 -11.16 -57.35 0.70
C LEU A 444 -11.23 -57.88 -0.74
N GLU A 445 -10.94 -57.04 -1.73
CA GLU A 445 -10.91 -57.42 -3.14
C GLU A 445 -9.82 -58.46 -3.43
N GLU A 446 -8.63 -58.29 -2.84
CA GLU A 446 -7.52 -59.25 -2.91
C GLU A 446 -7.90 -60.60 -2.27
N LEU A 447 -8.41 -60.58 -1.04
CA LEU A 447 -8.87 -61.80 -0.34
C LEU A 447 -10.01 -62.51 -1.09
N SER A 448 -10.90 -61.76 -1.73
CA SER A 448 -11.98 -62.33 -2.55
C SER A 448 -11.43 -63.06 -3.78
N LYS A 449 -10.41 -62.49 -4.45
CA LYS A 449 -9.71 -63.14 -5.57
C LYS A 449 -8.99 -64.41 -5.11
N GLU A 450 -8.22 -64.34 -4.02
CA GLU A 450 -7.56 -65.51 -3.42
C GLU A 450 -8.57 -66.61 -3.05
N HIS A 451 -9.71 -66.22 -2.46
CA HIS A 451 -10.77 -67.17 -2.11
C HIS A 451 -11.37 -67.83 -3.36
N LEU A 452 -11.60 -67.07 -4.43
CA LEU A 452 -12.13 -67.59 -5.69
C LEU A 452 -11.15 -68.55 -6.37
N GLU A 453 -9.86 -68.24 -6.35
CA GLU A 453 -8.79 -69.11 -6.85
C GLU A 453 -8.67 -70.39 -6.02
N ALA A 454 -8.61 -70.28 -4.69
CA ALA A 454 -8.60 -71.42 -3.79
C ALA A 454 -9.85 -72.30 -3.96
N LYS A 455 -11.02 -71.71 -4.22
CA LYS A 455 -12.25 -72.44 -4.53
C LYS A 455 -12.15 -73.18 -5.86
N LYS A 456 -11.59 -72.56 -6.91
CA LYS A 456 -11.36 -73.22 -8.21
C LYS A 456 -10.39 -74.40 -8.07
N ASP A 457 -9.31 -74.24 -7.31
CA ASP A 457 -8.33 -75.30 -7.10
C ASP A 457 -8.89 -76.43 -6.24
N ALA A 458 -9.73 -76.12 -5.24
CA ALA A 458 -10.46 -77.13 -4.47
C ALA A 458 -11.43 -77.94 -5.36
N ILE A 459 -12.17 -77.28 -6.26
CA ILE A 459 -13.09 -77.95 -7.21
C ILE A 459 -12.33 -78.87 -8.18
N LYS A 460 -11.13 -78.48 -8.61
CA LYS A 460 -10.27 -79.35 -9.45
C LYS A 460 -9.82 -80.61 -8.70
N ALA A 461 -9.57 -80.51 -7.40
CA ALA A 461 -9.12 -81.64 -6.57
C ALA A 461 -10.27 -82.57 -6.15
N CYS A 462 -11.48 -82.03 -5.93
CA CYS A 462 -12.67 -82.80 -5.60
C CYS A 462 -13.92 -82.06 -6.13
N ALA A 463 -14.68 -82.70 -7.02
CA ALA A 463 -15.81 -82.07 -7.70
C ALA A 463 -17.06 -81.90 -6.81
N GLU A 464 -17.22 -82.75 -5.78
CA GLU A 464 -18.31 -82.67 -4.82
C GLU A 464 -17.84 -82.01 -3.52
N ARG A 465 -18.65 -81.07 -3.02
CA ARG A 465 -18.36 -80.36 -1.76
C ARG A 465 -18.62 -81.29 -0.58
N ILE A 466 -17.56 -81.79 0.03
CA ILE A 466 -17.63 -82.57 1.27
C ILE A 466 -17.75 -81.60 2.45
N GLU A 467 -18.83 -81.70 3.23
CA GLU A 467 -18.95 -80.96 4.49
C GLU A 467 -18.01 -81.54 5.54
N ASN A 468 -17.03 -80.74 5.96
CA ASN A 468 -16.06 -81.12 6.97
C ASN A 468 -16.65 -80.80 8.36
N PRO A 469 -16.80 -81.77 9.26
CA PRO A 469 -17.38 -81.54 10.59
C PRO A 469 -16.42 -80.86 11.59
N ARG A 470 -15.18 -80.55 11.19
CA ARG A 470 -14.14 -79.95 12.06
C ARG A 470 -14.30 -78.44 12.16
N SER A 471 -14.02 -77.88 13.34
CA SER A 471 -14.13 -76.44 13.58
C SER A 471 -13.01 -75.65 12.87
N LEU A 472 -13.23 -74.34 12.65
CA LEU A 472 -12.25 -73.47 11.99
C LEU A 472 -10.93 -73.38 12.78
N GLU A 473 -10.98 -73.46 14.11
CA GLU A 473 -9.81 -73.42 14.99
C GLU A 473 -8.96 -74.68 14.86
N GLU A 474 -9.58 -75.87 14.87
CA GLU A 474 -8.87 -77.15 14.68
C GLU A 474 -8.16 -77.22 13.31
N LEU A 475 -8.78 -76.63 12.27
CA LEU A 475 -8.18 -76.57 10.93
C LEU A 475 -7.03 -75.57 10.84
N LYS A 476 -7.09 -74.47 11.60
CA LYS A 476 -5.98 -73.50 11.68
C LYS A 476 -4.78 -74.10 12.39
N GLU A 477 -4.97 -74.75 13.54
CA GLU A 477 -3.90 -75.44 14.28
C GLU A 477 -3.22 -76.49 13.41
N LYS A 478 -4.02 -77.34 12.76
CA LYS A 478 -3.49 -78.39 11.88
C LYS A 478 -2.75 -77.83 10.65
N LYS A 479 -3.16 -76.67 10.12
CA LYS A 479 -2.44 -75.96 9.06
C LYS A 479 -1.09 -75.41 9.54
N THR A 480 -1.04 -74.87 10.76
CA THR A 480 0.23 -74.44 11.38
C THR A 480 1.16 -75.62 11.67
N ASP A 481 0.64 -76.74 12.14
CA ASP A 481 1.42 -77.96 12.39
C ASP A 481 1.95 -78.57 11.09
N LEU A 482 1.11 -78.64 10.05
CA LEU A 482 1.54 -79.09 8.71
C LEU A 482 2.60 -78.16 8.12
N ARG A 483 2.48 -76.83 8.28
CA ARG A 483 3.52 -75.88 7.85
C ARG A 483 4.83 -76.04 8.63
N ARG A 484 4.77 -76.42 9.91
CA ARG A 484 5.95 -76.74 10.73
C ARG A 484 6.61 -78.07 10.35
N MET A 485 5.89 -79.00 9.73
CA MET A 485 6.45 -80.28 9.26
C MET A 485 7.04 -80.21 7.83
N VAL A 486 6.68 -79.18 7.06
CA VAL A 486 7.13 -78.98 5.67
C VAL A 486 8.33 -78.02 5.57
N ASN A 487 8.60 -77.26 6.64
CA ASN A 487 9.87 -76.56 6.86
C ASN A 487 10.77 -77.42 7.74
#